data_AF-A0A523Y7G3-F1
#
_entry.id   AF-A0A523Y7G3-F1
#
_cell.length_a   1.000
_cell.length_b   1.000
_cell.length_c   1.000
_cell.angle_alpha   90.00
_cell.angle_beta   90.00
_cell.angle_gamma   90.00
#
_symmetry.space_group_name_H-M   'P 1'
#
loop_
_entity.id
_entity.type
_entity.pdbx_description
1 polymer ?
#
loop_
_entity_poly.entity_id
_entity_poly.type
_entity_poly.pdbx_seq_one_letter_code
_entity_poly.pdbx_strand_id
1 'polypeptide(L)'
;MNLGVESLRKILQLEQARGYSNLAVIGGLDRYLHGCLEKTEATEQVFFLKEVCSPGFSYAALSENERKEWVERVLQQLAKVDVASKQPTGVPSPAKGSLDSPIAILKGISSALAAKFARLGVKTVKDMLYFFPRRHLNYSQRVPISKLEPGIEQTTVANIWEAREVKLGSRKGTEVTVGDETGNIRVVWFNQPYLAKRLRTNAQIVLSGKVSLFKGTKVFESPEWETLESEDLAHTGRLVPLYPLTEGLNPRRVRKLVKEVVAQWSPQLVDFLPQEVRDHRSLVDLPQAIQQAHYPDSEQRKDEAR
;
A
#
# COMPACT_ATOMS: atom_id res chain seq x y z
N MET A 1 -12.84 5.39 -15.24
CA MET A 1 -13.95 4.64 -14.59
C MET A 1 -14.68 3.90 -15.70
N ASN A 2 -14.54 2.58 -15.77
CA ASN A 2 -15.10 1.76 -16.85
C ASN A 2 -16.59 1.48 -16.58
N LEU A 3 -17.45 2.39 -17.04
CA LEU A 3 -18.91 2.34 -16.82
C LEU A 3 -19.57 1.03 -17.30
N GLY A 4 -18.96 0.30 -18.24
CA GLY A 4 -19.53 -0.94 -18.80
C GLY A 4 -19.50 -2.13 -17.85
N VAL A 5 -18.37 -2.38 -17.17
CA VAL A 5 -18.14 -3.61 -16.39
C VAL A 5 -18.89 -3.59 -15.05
N GLU A 6 -18.89 -2.44 -14.36
CA GLU A 6 -19.65 -2.28 -13.12
C GLU A 6 -21.16 -2.36 -13.35
N SER A 7 -21.63 -1.84 -14.50
CA SER A 7 -23.04 -1.93 -14.88
C SER A 7 -23.44 -3.37 -15.19
N LEU A 8 -22.59 -4.12 -15.92
CA LEU A 8 -22.80 -5.54 -16.18
C LEU A 8 -22.85 -6.34 -14.87
N ARG A 9 -21.92 -6.09 -13.94
CA ARG A 9 -21.90 -6.77 -12.62
C ARG A 9 -23.21 -6.57 -11.86
N LYS A 10 -23.71 -5.33 -11.79
CA LYS A 10 -24.98 -5.03 -11.10
C LYS A 10 -26.17 -5.75 -11.73
N ILE A 11 -26.19 -5.85 -13.06
CA ILE A 11 -27.26 -6.53 -13.79
C ILE A 11 -27.23 -8.05 -13.54
N LEU A 12 -26.05 -8.66 -13.55
CA LEU A 12 -25.89 -10.10 -13.24
C LEU A 12 -26.27 -10.43 -11.79
N GLN A 13 -25.96 -9.55 -10.84
CA GLN A 13 -26.41 -9.67 -9.45
C GLN A 13 -27.94 -9.53 -9.33
N LEU A 14 -28.56 -8.67 -10.14
CA LEU A 14 -30.01 -8.51 -10.18
C LEU A 14 -30.71 -9.75 -10.77
N GLU A 15 -30.12 -10.41 -11.76
CA GLU A 15 -30.60 -11.70 -12.28
C GLU A 15 -30.50 -12.81 -11.23
N GLN A 16 -29.38 -12.88 -10.49
CA GLN A 16 -29.22 -13.83 -9.39
C GLN A 16 -30.30 -13.64 -8.32
N ALA A 17 -30.63 -12.40 -7.97
CA ALA A 17 -31.70 -12.08 -7.01
C ALA A 17 -33.11 -12.40 -7.55
N ARG A 18 -33.28 -12.50 -8.87
CA ARG A 18 -34.56 -12.75 -9.57
C ARG A 18 -34.68 -14.16 -10.14
N GLY A 19 -33.81 -15.08 -9.71
CA GLY A 19 -33.86 -16.48 -10.12
C GLY A 19 -33.57 -16.74 -11.59
N TYR A 20 -32.69 -15.95 -12.23
CA TYR A 20 -32.20 -16.18 -13.61
C TYR A 20 -33.28 -16.11 -14.71
N SER A 21 -34.27 -15.24 -14.50
CA SER A 21 -35.47 -15.11 -15.33
C SER A 21 -35.27 -14.35 -16.65
N ASN A 22 -34.09 -13.78 -16.92
CA ASN A 22 -33.79 -12.96 -18.11
C ASN A 22 -34.70 -11.71 -18.24
N LEU A 23 -35.08 -11.13 -17.10
CA LEU A 23 -35.96 -9.95 -16.99
C LEU A 23 -35.29 -8.78 -16.26
N ALA A 24 -33.99 -8.88 -15.94
CA ALA A 24 -33.25 -7.81 -15.28
C ALA A 24 -33.07 -6.56 -16.17
N VAL A 25 -33.17 -6.70 -17.50
CA VAL A 25 -33.00 -5.60 -18.47
C VAL A 25 -34.12 -5.59 -19.50
N ILE A 26 -34.61 -4.40 -19.84
CA ILE A 26 -35.61 -4.22 -20.91
C ILE A 26 -35.00 -4.65 -22.24
N GLY A 27 -35.56 -5.70 -22.86
CA GLY A 27 -35.04 -6.30 -24.10
C GLY A 27 -34.10 -7.49 -23.91
N GLY A 28 -33.94 -8.00 -22.68
CA GLY A 28 -33.15 -9.18 -22.36
C GLY A 28 -31.65 -8.93 -22.28
N LEU A 29 -30.93 -9.87 -21.65
CA LEU A 29 -29.48 -9.78 -21.46
C LEU A 29 -28.70 -9.84 -22.77
N ASP A 30 -29.19 -10.59 -23.76
CA ASP A 30 -28.53 -10.74 -25.07
C ASP A 30 -28.35 -9.39 -25.79
N ARG A 31 -29.39 -8.56 -25.77
CA ARG A 31 -29.34 -7.21 -26.37
C ARG A 31 -28.42 -6.28 -25.57
N TYR A 32 -28.40 -6.43 -24.26
CA TYR A 32 -27.53 -5.65 -23.38
C TYR A 32 -26.05 -5.99 -23.59
N LEU A 33 -25.72 -7.29 -23.67
CA LEU A 33 -24.35 -7.78 -23.88
C LEU A 33 -23.79 -7.30 -25.22
N HIS A 34 -24.59 -7.35 -26.30
CA HIS A 34 -24.19 -6.81 -27.60
C HIS A 34 -23.90 -5.30 -27.55
N GLY A 35 -24.76 -4.51 -26.90
CA GLY A 35 -24.54 -3.07 -26.75
C GLY A 35 -23.36 -2.71 -25.82
N CYS A 36 -22.99 -3.60 -24.91
CA CYS A 36 -21.84 -3.42 -24.03
C CYS A 36 -20.50 -3.61 -24.78
N LEU A 37 -20.46 -4.56 -25.71
CA LEU A 37 -19.29 -4.82 -26.57
C LEU A 37 -18.98 -3.65 -27.52
N GLU A 38 -20.00 -2.97 -28.04
CA GLU A 38 -19.83 -1.83 -28.95
C GLU A 38 -19.36 -0.54 -28.25
N LYS A 39 -19.69 -0.37 -26.96
CA LYS A 39 -19.41 0.86 -26.20
C LYS A 39 -18.11 0.83 -25.39
N THR A 40 -17.39 -0.28 -25.38
CA THR A 40 -16.20 -0.46 -24.55
C THR A 40 -14.93 -0.27 -25.39
N GLU A 41 -14.13 0.76 -25.08
CA GLU A 41 -12.84 1.01 -25.74
C GLU A 41 -11.82 -0.11 -25.43
N ALA A 42 -10.93 -0.37 -26.40
CA ALA A 42 -9.99 -1.50 -26.42
C ALA A 42 -9.11 -1.57 -25.16
N THR A 43 -9.57 -2.37 -24.20
CA THR A 43 -8.90 -2.65 -22.92
C THR A 43 -8.88 -4.18 -22.72
N GLU A 44 -8.03 -4.73 -21.85
CA GLU A 44 -8.02 -6.18 -21.50
C GLU A 44 -9.42 -6.73 -21.15
N GLN A 45 -10.30 -5.86 -20.62
CA GLN A 45 -11.69 -6.18 -20.28
C GLN A 45 -12.57 -6.48 -21.51
N VAL A 46 -12.21 -5.97 -22.69
CA VAL A 46 -12.90 -6.25 -23.96
C VAL A 46 -12.59 -7.66 -24.45
N PHE A 47 -11.38 -8.17 -24.21
CA PHE A 47 -11.03 -9.56 -24.53
C PHE A 47 -11.84 -10.54 -23.69
N PHE A 48 -11.99 -10.27 -22.39
CA PHE A 48 -12.84 -11.06 -21.50
C PHE A 48 -14.30 -11.09 -21.94
N LEU A 49 -14.89 -9.94 -22.29
CA LEU A 49 -16.28 -9.88 -22.75
C LEU A 49 -16.48 -10.60 -24.09
N LYS A 50 -15.49 -10.56 -24.99
CA LYS A 50 -15.51 -11.32 -26.26
C LYS A 50 -15.39 -12.83 -26.06
N GLU A 51 -14.63 -13.28 -25.06
CA GLU A 51 -14.51 -14.69 -24.71
C GLU A 51 -15.80 -15.23 -24.09
N VAL A 52 -16.42 -14.45 -23.19
CA VAL A 52 -17.68 -14.78 -22.53
C VAL A 52 -18.87 -14.73 -23.51
N CYS A 53 -18.86 -13.78 -24.45
CA CYS A 53 -19.89 -13.60 -25.48
C CYS A 53 -19.35 -14.05 -26.83
N SER A 54 -19.12 -15.36 -26.99
CA SER A 54 -18.75 -15.92 -28.28
C SER A 54 -19.83 -15.64 -29.34
N PRO A 55 -19.48 -15.47 -30.63
CA PRO A 55 -20.47 -15.28 -31.69
C PRO A 55 -21.48 -16.46 -31.70
N GLY A 56 -22.77 -16.16 -31.53
CA GLY A 56 -23.84 -17.17 -31.46
C GLY A 56 -24.30 -17.56 -30.06
N PHE A 57 -23.73 -16.98 -29.00
CA PHE A 57 -24.23 -17.15 -27.64
C PHE A 57 -25.56 -16.41 -27.41
N SER A 58 -26.56 -17.09 -26.84
CA SER A 58 -27.81 -16.48 -26.38
C SER A 58 -28.15 -16.99 -24.97
N TYR A 59 -28.18 -16.06 -24.02
CA TYR A 59 -28.62 -16.28 -22.65
C TYR A 59 -30.10 -16.67 -22.59
N ALA A 60 -30.93 -16.13 -23.49
CA ALA A 60 -32.34 -16.49 -23.58
C ALA A 60 -32.57 -17.97 -23.95
N ALA A 61 -31.67 -18.57 -24.72
CA ALA A 61 -31.77 -19.96 -25.16
C ALA A 61 -31.37 -21.00 -24.10
N LEU A 62 -30.74 -20.57 -23.00
CA LEU A 62 -30.30 -21.45 -21.91
C LEU A 62 -31.45 -21.81 -20.96
N SER A 63 -31.40 -23.01 -20.39
CA SER A 63 -32.25 -23.42 -19.26
C SER A 63 -31.88 -22.67 -17.97
N GLU A 64 -32.78 -22.65 -16.98
CA GLU A 64 -32.54 -21.92 -15.71
C GLU A 64 -31.27 -22.39 -14.98
N ASN A 65 -30.95 -23.68 -15.03
CA ASN A 65 -29.74 -24.23 -14.43
C ASN A 65 -28.47 -23.79 -15.19
N GLU A 66 -28.51 -23.80 -16.52
CA GLU A 66 -27.39 -23.33 -17.35
C GLU A 66 -27.17 -21.82 -17.23
N ARG A 67 -28.25 -21.04 -17.05
CA ARG A 67 -28.16 -19.60 -16.77
C ARG A 67 -27.49 -19.36 -15.42
N LYS A 68 -27.84 -20.13 -14.39
CA LYS A 68 -27.21 -20.05 -13.07
C LYS A 68 -25.71 -20.30 -13.16
N GLU A 69 -25.29 -21.40 -13.77
CA GLU A 69 -23.88 -21.75 -13.94
C GLU A 69 -23.12 -20.68 -14.73
N TRP A 70 -23.76 -20.14 -15.77
CA TRP A 70 -23.17 -19.09 -16.59
C TRP A 70 -22.99 -17.78 -15.80
N VAL A 71 -24.01 -17.32 -15.07
CA VAL A 71 -23.93 -16.10 -14.25
C VAL A 71 -22.89 -16.22 -13.15
N GLU A 72 -22.85 -17.36 -12.44
CA GLU A 72 -21.88 -17.60 -11.37
C GLU A 72 -20.44 -17.61 -11.91
N ARG A 73 -20.19 -18.28 -13.05
CA ARG A 73 -18.89 -18.30 -13.72
C ARG A 73 -18.44 -16.89 -14.12
N VAL A 74 -19.32 -16.10 -14.73
CA VAL A 74 -18.99 -14.74 -15.19
C VAL A 74 -18.73 -13.82 -13.99
N LEU A 75 -19.51 -13.90 -12.91
CA LEU A 75 -19.27 -13.13 -11.69
C LEU A 75 -17.94 -13.51 -11.00
N GLN A 76 -17.59 -14.79 -10.97
CA GLN A 76 -16.30 -15.24 -10.45
C GLN A 76 -15.12 -14.73 -11.28
N GLN A 77 -15.25 -14.70 -12.60
CA GLN A 77 -14.21 -14.15 -13.46
C GLN A 77 -14.11 -12.62 -13.36
N LEU A 78 -15.23 -11.91 -13.28
CA LEU A 78 -15.24 -10.46 -12.99
C LEU A 78 -14.56 -10.14 -11.65
N ALA A 79 -14.78 -10.96 -10.62
CA ALA A 79 -14.08 -10.81 -9.35
C ALA A 79 -12.56 -11.04 -9.48
N LYS A 80 -12.11 -11.97 -10.32
CA LYS A 80 -10.68 -12.16 -10.62
C LYS A 80 -10.07 -10.98 -11.37
N VAL A 81 -10.81 -10.36 -12.30
CA VAL A 81 -10.38 -9.15 -13.02
C VAL A 81 -10.29 -7.93 -12.08
N ASP A 82 -11.19 -7.79 -11.11
CA ASP A 82 -11.10 -6.76 -10.07
C ASP A 82 -9.91 -6.97 -9.12
N VAL A 83 -9.51 -8.23 -8.89
CA VAL A 83 -8.33 -8.57 -8.09
C VAL A 83 -7.03 -8.36 -8.88
N ALA A 84 -7.02 -8.66 -10.19
CA ALA A 84 -5.90 -8.40 -11.08
C ALA A 84 -5.68 -6.89 -11.35
N SER A 85 -6.75 -6.09 -11.45
CA SER A 85 -6.66 -4.62 -11.59
C SER A 85 -6.32 -3.87 -10.30
N LYS A 86 -6.35 -4.56 -9.14
CA LYS A 86 -5.80 -4.06 -7.87
C LYS A 86 -4.33 -4.40 -7.66
N GLN A 87 -3.70 -5.19 -8.53
CA GLN A 87 -2.25 -5.10 -8.70
C GLN A 87 -1.98 -3.81 -9.48
N PRO A 88 -0.96 -3.01 -9.11
CA PRO A 88 -0.67 -1.76 -9.80
C PRO A 88 -0.03 -2.06 -11.17
N THR A 89 -0.82 -2.50 -12.15
CA THR A 89 -0.44 -2.54 -13.57
C THR A 89 -0.69 -1.19 -14.21
N GLY A 90 -0.05 -0.16 -13.66
CA GLY A 90 0.33 0.98 -14.47
C GLY A 90 1.73 0.68 -14.95
N VAL A 91 1.90 0.09 -16.14
CA VAL A 91 3.19 0.23 -16.83
C VAL A 91 3.32 1.72 -17.12
N PRO A 92 4.21 2.46 -16.42
CA PRO A 92 4.37 3.87 -16.71
C PRO A 92 4.99 3.97 -18.09
N SER A 93 4.43 4.87 -18.90
CA SER A 93 5.06 5.38 -20.12
C SER A 93 6.58 5.52 -19.92
N PRO A 94 7.42 5.06 -20.87
CA PRO A 94 8.85 4.90 -20.64
C PRO A 94 9.42 6.21 -20.09
N ALA A 95 10.02 6.10 -18.90
CA ALA A 95 10.63 7.23 -18.24
C ALA A 95 11.69 7.82 -19.18
N LYS A 96 11.60 9.13 -19.48
CA LYS A 96 12.66 9.80 -20.24
C LYS A 96 13.90 9.92 -19.36
N GLY A 97 14.91 9.08 -19.59
CA GLY A 97 16.21 9.12 -18.92
C GLY A 97 16.85 7.74 -18.75
N SER A 98 18.06 7.70 -18.20
CA SER A 98 18.77 6.47 -17.82
C SER A 98 18.82 6.33 -16.30
N LEU A 99 19.15 5.13 -15.80
CA LEU A 99 19.34 4.88 -14.36
C LEU A 99 20.44 5.77 -13.74
N ASP A 100 21.44 6.14 -14.52
CA ASP A 100 22.54 7.01 -14.07
C ASP A 100 22.20 8.51 -14.15
N SER A 101 20.99 8.84 -14.61
CA SER A 101 20.53 10.23 -14.69
C SER A 101 20.36 10.84 -13.30
N PRO A 102 20.60 12.16 -13.15
CA PRO A 102 20.37 12.85 -11.88
C PRO A 102 18.91 12.80 -11.43
N ILE A 103 18.67 12.68 -10.13
CA ILE A 103 17.31 12.66 -9.55
C ILE A 103 16.51 13.94 -9.82
N ALA A 104 17.15 15.04 -10.21
CA ALA A 104 16.48 16.29 -10.56
C ALA A 104 15.59 16.18 -11.82
N ILE A 105 15.79 15.14 -12.65
CA ILE A 105 14.95 14.86 -13.83
C ILE A 105 13.60 14.25 -13.40
N LEU A 106 13.52 13.68 -12.19
CA LEU A 106 12.32 13.05 -11.69
C LEU A 106 11.25 14.11 -11.37
N LYS A 107 10.04 13.85 -11.85
CA LYS A 107 8.88 14.71 -11.60
C LYS A 107 8.66 14.88 -10.09
N GLY A 108 8.52 16.12 -9.63
CA GLY A 108 8.27 16.43 -8.21
C GLY A 108 9.53 16.62 -7.35
N ILE A 109 10.72 16.42 -7.91
CA ILE A 109 12.01 16.74 -7.27
C ILE A 109 12.53 18.08 -7.79
N SER A 110 12.54 19.11 -6.93
CA SER A 110 13.19 20.38 -7.24
C SER A 110 14.70 20.29 -7.02
N SER A 111 15.47 21.22 -7.59
CA SER A 111 16.93 21.32 -7.37
C SER A 111 17.30 21.38 -5.87
N ALA A 112 16.53 22.13 -5.08
CA ALA A 112 16.71 22.20 -3.63
C ALA A 112 16.44 20.86 -2.93
N LEU A 113 15.47 20.07 -3.40
CA LEU A 113 15.20 18.74 -2.87
C LEU A 113 16.29 17.74 -3.28
N ALA A 114 16.75 17.82 -4.54
CA ALA A 114 17.86 17.01 -5.03
C ALA A 114 19.15 17.26 -4.23
N ALA A 115 19.45 18.52 -3.88
CA ALA A 115 20.58 18.85 -3.03
C ALA A 115 20.50 18.21 -1.63
N LYS A 116 19.28 18.10 -1.06
CA LYS A 116 19.06 17.41 0.23
C LYS A 116 19.29 15.90 0.11
N PHE A 117 18.78 15.27 -0.96
CA PHE A 117 19.05 13.85 -1.25
C PHE A 117 20.53 13.59 -1.50
N ALA A 118 21.24 14.52 -2.15
CA ALA A 118 22.69 14.39 -2.36
C ALA A 118 23.48 14.36 -1.05
N ARG A 119 23.01 15.03 0.02
CA ARG A 119 23.61 14.94 1.37
C ARG A 119 23.43 13.55 2.00
N LEU A 120 22.44 12.80 1.55
CA LEU A 120 22.21 11.40 1.92
C LEU A 120 22.93 10.41 0.99
N GLY A 121 23.74 10.90 0.05
CA GLY A 121 24.43 10.07 -0.96
C GLY A 121 23.57 9.71 -2.17
N VAL A 122 22.33 10.21 -2.26
CA VAL A 122 21.40 9.90 -3.36
C VAL A 122 21.51 10.98 -4.43
N LYS A 123 22.18 10.69 -5.55
CA LYS A 123 22.41 11.64 -6.65
C LYS A 123 21.73 11.22 -7.94
N THR A 124 21.69 9.92 -8.22
CA THR A 124 21.12 9.33 -9.44
C THR A 124 19.82 8.59 -9.17
N VAL A 125 19.06 8.28 -10.22
CA VAL A 125 17.87 7.43 -10.12
C VAL A 125 18.22 6.07 -9.54
N LYS A 126 19.35 5.48 -9.98
CA LYS A 126 19.89 4.25 -9.43
C LYS A 126 20.12 4.36 -7.92
N ASP A 127 20.80 5.41 -7.45
CA ASP A 127 21.03 5.60 -6.01
C ASP A 127 19.71 5.64 -5.22
N MET A 128 18.66 6.22 -5.82
CA MET A 128 17.34 6.31 -5.20
C MET A 128 16.61 4.95 -5.14
N LEU A 129 16.85 4.05 -6.11
CA LEU A 129 16.35 2.67 -6.08
C LEU A 129 17.07 1.81 -5.03
N TYR A 130 18.32 2.12 -4.71
CA TYR A 130 19.10 1.45 -3.64
C TYR A 130 19.04 2.21 -2.30
N PHE A 131 18.19 3.24 -2.20
CA PHE A 131 18.00 4.01 -0.99
C PHE A 131 17.00 3.30 -0.06
N PHE A 132 17.40 2.19 0.53
CA PHE A 132 16.49 1.32 1.28
C PHE A 132 15.98 1.95 2.58
N PRO A 133 14.73 1.60 2.99
CA PRO A 133 14.23 1.97 4.31
C PRO A 133 15.03 1.28 5.41
N ARG A 134 15.23 1.97 6.54
CA ARG A 134 15.86 1.39 7.74
C ARG A 134 14.97 0.35 8.41
N ARG A 135 13.65 0.57 8.36
CA ARG A 135 12.65 -0.26 9.02
C ARG A 135 11.31 -0.10 8.31
N HIS A 136 10.42 -1.09 8.47
CA HIS A 136 9.01 -0.96 8.11
C HIS A 136 8.15 -0.98 9.38
N LEU A 137 7.22 -0.05 9.49
CA LEU A 137 6.19 -0.06 10.52
C LEU A 137 5.06 -0.97 10.07
N ASN A 138 4.67 -1.91 10.92
CA ASN A 138 3.58 -2.83 10.61
C ASN A 138 2.25 -2.32 11.16
N TYR A 139 1.41 -1.83 10.24
CA TYR A 139 0.07 -1.31 10.51
C TYR A 139 -1.01 -2.40 10.47
N SER A 140 -0.67 -3.63 10.09
CA SER A 140 -1.62 -4.75 10.00
C SER A 140 -1.97 -5.33 11.35
N GLN A 141 -1.03 -5.31 12.29
CA GLN A 141 -1.15 -5.93 13.61
C GLN A 141 -1.27 -4.87 14.70
N ARG A 142 -2.36 -4.08 14.63
CA ARG A 142 -2.64 -3.05 15.64
C ARG A 142 -3.17 -3.74 16.89
N VAL A 143 -2.51 -3.50 18.01
CA VAL A 143 -2.91 -4.03 19.31
C VAL A 143 -3.46 -2.87 20.14
N PRO A 144 -4.66 -2.98 20.73
CA PRO A 144 -5.17 -1.95 21.64
C PRO A 144 -4.31 -1.87 22.89
N ILE A 145 -4.25 -0.70 23.53
CA ILE A 145 -3.36 -0.42 24.67
C ILE A 145 -3.54 -1.45 25.80
N SER A 146 -4.78 -1.84 26.09
CA SER A 146 -5.10 -2.85 27.12
C SER A 146 -4.38 -4.20 26.90
N LYS A 147 -4.23 -4.61 25.62
CA LYS A 147 -3.65 -5.91 25.21
C LYS A 147 -2.16 -5.85 24.91
N LEU A 148 -1.50 -4.71 25.13
CA LEU A 148 -0.06 -4.62 24.98
C LEU A 148 0.66 -5.54 25.97
N GLU A 149 1.66 -6.26 25.52
CA GLU A 149 2.43 -7.19 26.33
C GLU A 149 3.87 -6.68 26.49
N PRO A 150 4.41 -6.62 27.71
CA PRO A 150 5.76 -6.17 27.93
C PRO A 150 6.78 -7.17 27.35
N GLY A 151 7.86 -6.65 26.79
CA GLY A 151 8.97 -7.44 26.27
C GLY A 151 8.93 -7.72 24.77
N ILE A 152 7.79 -7.46 24.10
CA ILE A 152 7.63 -7.64 22.66
C ILE A 152 7.45 -6.31 21.93
N GLU A 153 7.82 -6.29 20.64
CA GLU A 153 7.56 -5.14 19.78
C GLU A 153 6.13 -5.20 19.25
N GLN A 154 5.35 -4.15 19.48
CA GLN A 154 3.95 -4.07 19.07
C GLN A 154 3.62 -2.69 18.52
N THR A 155 2.59 -2.65 17.67
CA THR A 155 2.09 -1.41 17.08
C THR A 155 0.72 -1.06 17.67
N THR A 156 0.54 0.19 18.07
CA THR A 156 -0.73 0.72 18.58
C THR A 156 -1.07 2.05 17.93
N VAL A 157 -2.36 2.30 17.75
CA VAL A 157 -2.89 3.60 17.32
C VAL A 157 -3.61 4.23 18.49
N ALA A 158 -3.27 5.47 18.82
CA ALA A 158 -3.84 6.17 19.96
C ALA A 158 -3.92 7.67 19.70
N ASN A 159 -4.70 8.38 20.52
CA ASN A 159 -4.79 9.82 20.50
C ASN A 159 -3.84 10.43 21.54
N ILE A 160 -3.19 11.52 21.19
CA ILE A 160 -2.29 12.26 22.08
C ILE A 160 -3.12 13.07 23.07
N TRP A 161 -3.01 12.78 24.37
CA TRP A 161 -3.67 13.56 25.42
C TRP A 161 -2.81 14.75 25.87
N GLU A 162 -1.53 14.48 26.12
CA GLU A 162 -0.60 15.48 26.62
C GLU A 162 0.79 15.17 26.08
N ALA A 163 1.52 16.20 25.64
CA ALA A 163 2.93 16.11 25.28
C ALA A 163 3.70 17.20 26.01
N ARG A 164 4.75 16.81 26.75
CA ARG A 164 5.56 17.74 27.54
C ARG A 164 7.05 17.43 27.46
N GLU A 165 7.86 18.47 27.55
CA GLU A 165 9.29 18.32 27.79
C GLU A 165 9.51 17.99 29.26
N VAL A 166 10.24 16.91 29.51
CA VAL A 166 10.56 16.44 30.86
C VAL A 166 12.05 16.19 31.01
N LYS A 167 12.54 16.24 32.25
CA LYS A 167 13.88 15.82 32.59
C LYS A 167 13.86 14.36 33.05
N LEU A 168 14.41 13.47 32.23
CA LEU A 168 14.50 12.03 32.47
C LEU A 168 15.90 11.73 33.03
N GLY A 169 16.02 11.83 34.36
CA GLY A 169 17.32 11.76 35.04
C GLY A 169 18.18 12.99 34.76
N SER A 170 19.37 12.78 34.18
CA SER A 170 20.26 13.88 33.79
C SER A 170 19.94 14.48 32.41
N ARG A 171 19.15 13.78 31.59
CA ARG A 171 18.89 14.15 30.19
C ARG A 171 17.51 14.76 30.02
N LYS A 172 17.37 15.65 29.04
CA LYS A 172 16.06 16.16 28.60
C LYS A 172 15.43 15.16 27.63
N GLY A 173 14.11 15.06 27.65
CA GLY A 173 13.36 14.28 26.69
C GLY A 173 11.91 14.72 26.62
N THR A 174 11.11 13.93 25.93
CA THR A 174 9.68 14.18 25.76
C THR A 174 8.90 13.04 26.37
N GLU A 175 7.93 13.37 27.19
CA GLU A 175 6.95 12.44 27.72
C GLU A 175 5.59 12.78 27.11
N VAL A 176 4.93 11.76 26.58
CA VAL A 176 3.61 11.88 25.98
C VAL A 176 2.68 10.85 26.58
N THR A 177 1.51 11.29 27.00
CA THR A 177 0.41 10.40 27.37
C THR A 177 -0.46 10.22 26.14
N VAL A 178 -0.62 8.97 25.70
CA VAL A 178 -1.54 8.62 24.61
C VAL A 178 -2.63 7.71 25.15
N GLY A 179 -3.80 7.71 24.52
CA GLY A 179 -4.91 6.86 24.91
C GLY A 179 -5.77 6.45 23.74
N ASP A 180 -6.33 5.26 23.83
CA ASP A 180 -7.34 4.71 22.94
C ASP A 180 -8.63 4.42 23.74
N GLU A 181 -9.58 3.73 23.13
CA GLU A 181 -10.85 3.36 23.77
C GLU A 181 -10.66 2.39 24.96
N THR A 182 -9.48 1.76 25.08
CA THR A 182 -9.21 0.69 26.05
C THR A 182 -8.33 1.12 27.21
N GLY A 183 -7.65 2.27 27.11
CA GLY A 183 -6.87 2.84 28.19
C GLY A 183 -5.80 3.81 27.72
N ASN A 184 -4.90 4.13 28.64
CA ASN A 184 -3.86 5.14 28.44
C ASN A 184 -2.49 4.50 28.66
N ILE A 185 -1.51 4.92 27.86
CA ILE A 185 -0.12 4.49 28.01
C ILE A 185 0.81 5.68 27.90
N ARG A 186 1.90 5.62 28.67
CA ARG A 186 2.94 6.64 28.65
C ARG A 186 4.02 6.27 27.65
N VAL A 187 4.43 7.26 26.87
CA VAL A 187 5.46 7.16 25.84
C VAL A 187 6.57 8.13 26.16
N VAL A 188 7.81 7.67 26.10
CA VAL A 188 8.97 8.46 26.51
C VAL A 188 10.02 8.42 25.40
N TRP A 189 10.44 9.59 24.93
CA TRP A 189 11.60 9.71 24.04
C TRP A 189 12.76 10.40 24.74
N PHE A 190 13.87 9.67 24.91
CA PHE A 190 15.09 10.22 25.51
C PHE A 190 15.85 11.07 24.49
N ASN A 191 16.47 12.17 24.93
CA ASN A 191 17.27 13.09 24.10
C ASN A 191 16.52 13.74 22.92
N GLN A 192 15.18 13.72 22.92
CA GLN A 192 14.38 14.30 21.82
C GLN A 192 13.35 15.34 22.33
N PRO A 193 13.78 16.39 23.06
CA PRO A 193 12.86 17.38 23.64
C PRO A 193 12.03 18.15 22.60
N TYR A 194 12.49 18.22 21.34
CA TYR A 194 11.77 18.88 20.25
C TYR A 194 10.44 18.21 19.90
N LEU A 195 10.25 16.92 20.25
CA LEU A 195 9.03 16.19 19.98
C LEU A 195 7.83 16.76 20.74
N ALA A 196 8.04 17.28 21.95
CA ALA A 196 6.97 17.90 22.73
C ALA A 196 6.27 19.04 21.99
N LYS A 197 6.98 19.75 21.11
CA LYS A 197 6.41 20.84 20.27
C LYS A 197 5.78 20.33 18.97
N ARG A 198 6.20 19.16 18.48
CA ARG A 198 5.69 18.58 17.23
C ARG A 198 4.43 17.76 17.43
N LEU A 199 4.34 17.06 18.57
CA LEU A 199 3.23 16.19 18.91
C LEU A 199 2.11 17.01 19.54
N ARG A 200 1.06 17.28 18.77
CA ARG A 200 -0.08 18.10 19.19
C ARG A 200 -1.12 17.25 19.91
N THR A 201 -1.68 17.79 20.99
CA THR A 201 -2.85 17.20 21.67
C THR A 201 -4.00 16.98 20.69
N ASN A 202 -4.76 15.90 20.91
CA ASN A 202 -5.86 15.40 20.09
C ASN A 202 -5.47 14.89 18.69
N ALA A 203 -4.19 14.93 18.31
CA ALA A 203 -3.75 14.27 17.09
C ALA A 203 -3.66 12.75 17.30
N GLN A 204 -3.98 12.00 16.25
CA GLN A 204 -3.84 10.55 16.24
C GLN A 204 -2.39 10.18 15.89
N ILE A 205 -1.84 9.20 16.60
CA ILE A 205 -0.46 8.75 16.45
C ILE A 205 -0.41 7.23 16.37
N VAL A 206 0.46 6.72 15.51
CA VAL A 206 0.88 5.33 15.52
C VAL A 206 2.20 5.23 16.22
N LEU A 207 2.30 4.25 17.11
CA LEU A 207 3.50 3.92 17.87
C LEU A 207 3.84 2.49 17.56
N SER A 208 5.11 2.24 17.22
CA SER A 208 5.65 0.89 17.04
C SER A 208 6.96 0.80 17.79
N GLY A 209 7.05 -0.16 18.70
CA GLY A 209 8.27 -0.37 19.45
C GLY A 209 8.09 -1.41 20.54
N LYS A 210 9.15 -1.64 21.29
CA LYS A 210 9.13 -2.56 22.42
C LYS A 210 8.35 -1.94 23.58
N VAL A 211 7.35 -2.67 24.09
CA VAL A 211 6.65 -2.30 25.32
C VAL A 211 7.53 -2.70 26.50
N SER A 212 7.82 -1.78 27.41
CA SER A 212 8.55 -2.06 28.65
C SER A 212 7.69 -1.78 29.88
N LEU A 213 8.17 -2.18 31.06
CA LEU A 213 7.53 -1.89 32.33
C LEU A 213 8.38 -0.88 33.09
N PHE A 214 7.77 0.24 33.45
CA PHE A 214 8.39 1.22 34.33
C PHE A 214 7.54 1.37 35.59
N LYS A 215 8.11 1.05 36.75
CA LYS A 215 7.41 1.08 38.05
C LYS A 215 6.07 0.33 38.04
N GLY A 216 6.01 -0.81 37.34
CA GLY A 216 4.80 -1.64 37.25
C GLY A 216 3.79 -1.19 36.20
N THR A 217 4.02 -0.09 35.48
CA THR A 217 3.14 0.39 34.39
C THR A 217 3.78 0.13 33.04
N LYS A 218 2.96 -0.30 32.06
CA LYS A 218 3.40 -0.45 30.65
C LYS A 218 3.78 0.92 30.09
N VAL A 219 4.90 0.99 29.40
CA VAL A 219 5.39 2.20 28.73
C VAL A 219 6.02 1.86 27.40
N PHE A 220 6.01 2.81 26.49
CA PHE A 220 6.86 2.76 25.30
C PHE A 220 8.10 3.61 25.53
N GLU A 221 9.28 3.04 25.32
CA GLU A 221 10.56 3.74 25.41
C GLU A 221 11.15 3.92 24.01
N SER A 222 11.30 5.18 23.61
CA SER A 222 11.75 5.64 22.30
C SER A 222 11.14 4.85 21.14
N PRO A 223 9.80 4.66 21.06
CA PRO A 223 9.20 3.96 19.94
C PRO A 223 9.35 4.78 18.66
N GLU A 224 9.31 4.08 17.53
CA GLU A 224 9.08 4.74 16.26
C GLU A 224 7.64 5.24 16.20
N TRP A 225 7.44 6.40 15.58
CA TRP A 225 6.13 7.04 15.59
C TRP A 225 5.83 7.75 14.28
N GLU A 226 4.54 7.82 13.98
CA GLU A 226 4.01 8.59 12.86
C GLU A 226 2.65 9.19 13.23
N THR A 227 2.47 10.49 12.99
CA THR A 227 1.16 11.12 13.13
C THR A 227 0.26 10.66 11.98
N LEU A 228 -0.93 10.17 12.32
CA LEU A 228 -1.97 9.88 11.35
C LEU A 228 -2.73 11.16 11.03
N GLU A 229 -2.71 11.57 9.77
CA GLU A 229 -3.67 12.54 9.26
C GLU A 229 -4.93 11.79 8.79
N SER A 230 -6.09 12.44 8.81
CA SER A 230 -7.40 11.83 8.55
C SER A 230 -7.50 11.08 7.21
N GLU A 231 -6.70 11.47 6.22
CA GLU A 231 -6.63 10.87 4.88
C GLU A 231 -5.72 9.62 4.83
N ASP A 232 -4.89 9.38 5.85
CA ASP A 232 -3.86 8.34 5.81
C ASP A 232 -4.41 6.94 6.14
N LEU A 233 -5.57 6.83 6.78
CA LEU A 233 -6.19 5.56 7.18
C LEU A 233 -6.58 4.68 5.98
N ALA A 234 -6.85 5.26 4.82
CA ALA A 234 -7.29 4.54 3.61
C ALA A 234 -6.14 4.13 2.67
N HIS A 235 -4.96 4.73 2.80
CA HIS A 235 -3.87 4.62 1.80
C HIS A 235 -2.50 4.24 2.37
N THR A 236 -2.35 4.06 3.67
CA THR A 236 -1.13 3.49 4.24
C THR A 236 -1.14 1.98 4.05
N GLY A 237 -0.21 1.48 3.24
CA GLY A 237 0.03 0.05 3.10
C GLY A 237 0.27 -0.62 4.45
N ARG A 238 0.04 -1.93 4.50
CA ARG A 238 0.23 -2.78 5.69
C ARG A 238 1.61 -2.62 6.34
N LEU A 239 2.63 -2.39 5.53
CA LEU A 239 4.02 -2.17 5.92
C LEU A 239 4.47 -0.82 5.38
N VAL A 240 4.83 0.09 6.29
CA VAL A 240 5.17 1.47 5.96
C VAL A 240 6.68 1.69 6.08
N PRO A 241 7.40 2.03 4.99
CA PRO A 241 8.85 2.19 5.04
C PRO A 241 9.27 3.48 5.74
N LEU A 242 10.26 3.37 6.62
CA LEU A 242 10.94 4.48 7.30
C LEU A 242 12.35 4.66 6.73
N TYR A 243 12.56 5.75 5.99
CA TYR A 243 13.85 6.08 5.38
C TYR A 243 14.76 6.89 6.33
N PRO A 244 16.08 6.83 6.15
CA PRO A 244 16.99 7.75 6.82
C PRO A 244 16.80 9.17 6.29
N LEU A 245 16.35 10.11 7.13
CA LEU A 245 16.07 11.49 6.68
C LEU A 245 17.07 12.48 7.26
N THR A 246 17.44 13.47 6.44
CA THR A 246 18.09 14.70 6.87
C THR A 246 17.07 15.80 7.16
N GLU A 247 17.51 16.84 7.88
CA GLU A 247 16.71 18.02 8.14
C GLU A 247 16.09 18.62 6.86
N GLY A 248 14.81 18.97 6.94
CA GLY A 248 14.07 19.56 5.84
C GLY A 248 13.56 18.58 4.77
N LEU A 249 13.69 17.27 4.98
CA LEU A 249 12.96 16.25 4.23
C LEU A 249 11.73 15.78 5.01
N ASN A 250 10.56 15.83 4.38
CA ASN A 250 9.32 15.32 4.97
C ASN A 250 9.22 13.80 4.67
N PRO A 251 9.09 12.92 5.69
CA PRO A 251 8.96 11.48 5.50
C PRO A 251 7.87 11.07 4.51
N ARG A 252 6.69 11.71 4.58
CA ARG A 252 5.55 11.44 3.71
C ARG A 252 5.89 11.72 2.25
N ARG A 253 6.53 12.87 2.00
CA ARG A 253 6.98 13.26 0.66
C ARG A 253 8.05 12.32 0.12
N VAL A 254 9.01 11.91 0.96
CA VAL A 254 10.07 10.96 0.57
C VAL A 254 9.46 9.61 0.21
N ARG A 255 8.56 9.05 1.03
CA ARG A 255 7.86 7.81 0.71
C ARG A 255 7.11 7.91 -0.62
N LYS A 256 6.34 8.98 -0.84
CA LYS A 256 5.62 9.15 -2.10
C LYS A 256 6.56 9.17 -3.31
N LEU A 257 7.64 9.94 -3.24
CA LEU A 257 8.63 10.03 -4.31
C LEU A 257 9.33 8.69 -4.55
N VAL A 258 9.80 8.01 -3.51
CA VAL A 258 10.45 6.70 -3.65
C VAL A 258 9.48 5.66 -4.20
N LYS A 259 8.21 5.67 -3.79
CA LYS A 259 7.19 4.78 -4.36
C LYS A 259 7.01 4.99 -5.87
N GLU A 260 6.90 6.24 -6.30
CA GLU A 260 6.78 6.59 -7.72
C GLU A 260 8.02 6.17 -8.50
N VAL A 261 9.22 6.42 -7.96
CA VAL A 261 10.49 6.06 -8.59
C VAL A 261 10.67 4.55 -8.69
N VAL A 262 10.42 3.82 -7.61
CA VAL A 262 10.53 2.35 -7.58
C VAL A 262 9.55 1.74 -8.58
N ALA A 263 8.28 2.17 -8.60
CA ALA A 263 7.30 1.66 -9.55
C ALA A 263 7.69 1.94 -11.01
N GLN A 264 8.27 3.10 -11.29
CA GLN A 264 8.60 3.52 -12.65
C GLN A 264 9.93 2.97 -13.19
N TRP A 265 10.94 2.83 -12.32
CA TRP A 265 12.31 2.56 -12.75
C TRP A 265 12.82 1.19 -12.36
N SER A 266 12.23 0.50 -11.38
CA SER A 266 12.63 -0.88 -11.05
C SER A 266 12.54 -1.85 -12.24
N PRO A 267 11.56 -1.79 -13.16
CA PRO A 267 11.50 -2.73 -14.29
C PRO A 267 12.65 -2.54 -15.31
N GLN A 268 13.37 -1.42 -15.24
CA GLN A 268 14.53 -1.16 -16.10
C GLN A 268 15.83 -1.75 -15.53
N LEU A 269 15.80 -2.27 -14.30
CA LEU A 269 16.94 -2.95 -13.71
C LEU A 269 17.13 -4.30 -14.39
N VAL A 270 18.34 -4.51 -14.91
CA VAL A 270 18.76 -5.81 -15.42
C VAL A 270 19.31 -6.63 -14.26
N ASP A 271 18.77 -7.83 -14.10
CA ASP A 271 19.28 -8.79 -13.13
C ASP A 271 20.67 -9.26 -13.56
N PHE A 272 21.63 -9.24 -12.63
CA PHE A 272 22.99 -9.69 -12.87
C PHE A 272 23.14 -11.21 -12.69
N LEU A 273 22.17 -11.86 -12.05
CA LEU A 273 22.17 -13.31 -11.86
C LEU A 273 21.58 -14.04 -13.06
N PRO A 274 22.24 -15.09 -13.58
CA PRO A 274 21.65 -15.99 -14.56
C PRO A 274 20.35 -16.60 -14.03
N GLN A 275 19.38 -16.79 -14.92
CA GLN A 275 18.06 -17.34 -14.56
C GLN A 275 18.17 -18.72 -13.90
N GLU A 276 19.09 -19.57 -14.36
CA GLU A 276 19.36 -20.88 -13.79
C GLU A 276 19.69 -20.81 -12.29
N VAL A 277 20.52 -19.86 -11.87
CA VAL A 277 20.91 -19.67 -10.46
C VAL A 277 19.72 -19.22 -9.63
N ARG A 278 18.88 -18.34 -10.17
CA ARG A 278 17.67 -17.86 -9.50
C ARG A 278 16.66 -18.97 -9.31
N ASP A 279 16.39 -19.76 -10.34
CA ASP A 279 15.41 -20.84 -10.30
C ASP A 279 15.84 -21.94 -9.31
N HIS A 280 17.13 -22.33 -9.33
CA HIS A 280 17.69 -23.32 -8.41
C HIS A 280 17.65 -22.89 -6.94
N ARG A 281 17.69 -21.59 -6.66
CA ARG A 281 17.69 -21.03 -5.31
C ARG A 281 16.36 -20.38 -4.92
N SER A 282 15.35 -20.45 -5.80
CA SER A 282 14.05 -19.79 -5.65
C SER A 282 14.17 -18.30 -5.31
N LEU A 283 15.13 -17.61 -5.95
CA LEU A 283 15.37 -16.17 -5.74
C LEU A 283 14.45 -15.33 -6.62
N VAL A 284 13.94 -14.24 -6.04
CA VAL A 284 13.15 -13.22 -6.73
C VAL A 284 14.05 -12.44 -7.70
N ASP A 285 13.51 -11.99 -8.84
CA ASP A 285 14.24 -11.14 -9.78
C ASP A 285 14.52 -9.75 -9.20
N LEU A 286 15.64 -9.15 -9.60
CA LEU A 286 16.10 -7.86 -9.05
C LEU A 286 15.03 -6.74 -9.06
N PRO A 287 14.26 -6.51 -10.15
CA PRO A 287 13.17 -5.52 -10.14
C PRO A 287 12.14 -5.77 -9.03
N GLN A 288 11.67 -7.01 -8.88
CA GLN A 288 10.69 -7.36 -7.85
C GLN A 288 11.31 -7.30 -6.46
N ALA A 289 12.55 -7.73 -6.28
CA ALA A 289 13.26 -7.64 -5.02
C ALA A 289 13.35 -6.18 -4.54
N ILE A 290 13.70 -5.24 -5.43
CA ILE A 290 13.70 -3.80 -5.10
C ILE A 290 12.29 -3.31 -4.74
N GLN A 291 11.26 -3.70 -5.50
CA GLN A 291 9.89 -3.30 -5.17
C GLN A 291 9.46 -3.79 -3.78
N GLN A 292 9.69 -5.06 -3.47
CA GLN A 292 9.31 -5.69 -2.19
C GLN A 292 10.18 -5.20 -1.03
N ALA A 293 11.46 -4.89 -1.25
CA ALA A 293 12.32 -4.31 -0.22
C ALA A 293 11.83 -2.92 0.23
N HIS A 294 11.31 -2.11 -0.69
CA HIS A 294 10.76 -0.79 -0.39
C HIS A 294 9.31 -0.84 0.11
N TYR A 295 8.42 -1.49 -0.64
CA TYR A 295 6.98 -1.56 -0.40
C TYR A 295 6.50 -3.03 -0.42
N PRO A 296 6.79 -3.79 0.65
CA PRO A 296 6.41 -5.18 0.71
C PRO A 296 4.90 -5.37 0.88
N ASP A 297 4.35 -6.38 0.19
CA ASP A 297 2.96 -6.78 0.38
C ASP A 297 2.76 -7.57 1.70
N SER A 298 3.81 -8.26 2.15
CA SER A 298 3.87 -9.04 3.39
C SER A 298 5.29 -9.10 3.96
N GLU A 299 5.43 -9.41 5.26
CA GLU A 299 6.76 -9.63 5.87
C GLU A 299 7.50 -10.79 5.18
N GLN A 300 6.77 -11.84 4.76
CA GLN A 300 7.38 -12.94 4.03
C GLN A 300 8.02 -12.50 2.71
N ARG A 301 7.31 -11.72 1.88
CA ARG A 301 7.87 -11.21 0.61
C ARG A 301 9.03 -10.25 0.82
N LYS A 302 9.02 -9.51 1.94
CA LYS A 302 10.14 -8.65 2.35
C LYS A 302 11.38 -9.47 2.68
N ASP A 303 11.21 -10.60 3.36
CA ASP A 303 12.32 -11.48 3.71
C ASP A 303 12.83 -12.26 2.49
N GLU A 304 11.96 -12.64 1.55
CA GLU A 304 12.35 -13.22 0.25
C GLU A 304 13.14 -12.24 -0.64
N ALA A 305 12.95 -10.94 -0.45
CA ALA A 305 13.61 -9.88 -1.20
C ALA A 305 14.96 -9.43 -0.62
N ARG A 306 15.37 -9.97 0.53
CA ARG A 306 16.63 -9.64 1.24
C ARG A 306 17.76 -10.57 0.84
#